data_AF-A0A150P4V8-F1
#
_entry.id   AF-A0A150P4V8-F1
#
_cell.length_a   1.000
_cell.length_b   1.000
_cell.length_c   1.000
_cell.angle_alpha   90.00
_cell.angle_beta   90.00
_cell.angle_gamma   90.00
#
_symmetry.space_group_name_H-M   'P 1'
#
loop_
_entity.id
_entity.type
_entity.pdbx_description
1 polymer ?
#
loop_
_entity_poly.entity_id
_entity_poly.type
_entity_poly.pdbx_seq_one_letter_code
_entity_poly.pdbx_strand_id
1 'polypeptide(L)'
;MRGQALIALAALSLLGAACSSDPGFEGAKAPKIEAARNPDGTIDDRSMCEWKGREDREVSETAGPGAIQPNVRRVWQIVGTGEDRHRALVCREIDTNFDGVKDVVRRYNDKGESLHEESDSNYDGRIDTWLTFASGRLAEVRIDTDRDGNPDEWKYYSGGKLARIKRDTNRDGKPDVWEIYRMGRLERMGVDIDADERVDRWDHDNELRRRLEDDERRKEEEATAAAAKKSAEEQSAADKANEAADGDGNAEPSGNKQ
;
A
#
# COMPACT_ATOMS: atom_id res chain seq x y z
N MET A 1 -12.21 35.57 -0.58
CA MET A 1 -12.45 34.38 -1.44
C MET A 1 -11.12 33.68 -1.62
N ARG A 2 -10.86 32.63 -0.83
CA ARG A 2 -9.61 31.84 -0.88
C ARG A 2 -9.99 30.44 -1.36
N GLY A 3 -9.58 30.11 -2.57
CA GLY A 3 -9.87 28.83 -3.21
C GLY A 3 -9.12 27.70 -2.50
N GLN A 4 -9.86 26.67 -2.11
CA GLN A 4 -9.31 25.41 -1.59
C GLN A 4 -8.76 24.60 -2.77
N ALA A 5 -7.48 24.23 -2.71
CA ALA A 5 -6.89 23.26 -3.61
C ALA A 5 -7.21 21.84 -3.10
N LEU A 6 -8.10 21.15 -3.80
CA LEU A 6 -8.38 19.73 -3.64
C LEU A 6 -7.16 18.91 -4.09
N ILE A 7 -6.52 18.20 -3.17
CA ILE A 7 -5.52 17.18 -3.48
C ILE A 7 -6.28 15.90 -3.83
N ALA A 8 -6.41 15.62 -5.13
CA ALA A 8 -6.91 14.34 -5.62
C ALA A 8 -5.81 13.28 -5.51
N LEU A 9 -6.04 12.24 -4.70
CA LEU A 9 -5.24 11.01 -4.74
C LEU A 9 -5.47 10.32 -6.08
N ALA A 10 -4.45 10.28 -6.93
CA ALA A 10 -4.44 9.46 -8.12
C ALA A 10 -4.23 7.99 -7.72
N ALA A 11 -5.26 7.17 -7.94
CA ALA A 11 -5.16 5.72 -7.93
C ALA A 11 -4.33 5.29 -9.15
N LEU A 12 -3.19 4.65 -8.91
CA LEU A 12 -2.35 4.10 -9.97
C LEU A 12 -2.92 2.74 -10.39
N SER A 13 -3.89 2.76 -11.31
CA SER A 13 -4.36 1.58 -12.03
C SER A 13 -3.36 1.22 -13.13
N LEU A 14 -2.55 0.19 -12.90
CA LEU A 14 -1.72 -0.44 -13.93
C LEU A 14 -2.60 -1.41 -14.74
N LEU A 15 -3.11 -0.94 -15.87
CA LEU A 15 -3.65 -1.78 -16.94
C LEU A 15 -3.22 -1.18 -18.28
N GLY A 16 -2.35 -1.90 -18.98
CA GLY A 16 -1.82 -1.50 -20.28
C GLY A 16 -0.88 -2.55 -20.84
N ALA A 17 -1.42 -3.72 -21.19
CA ALA A 17 -0.79 -4.65 -22.12
C ALA A 17 -1.76 -4.94 -23.26
N ALA A 18 -1.20 -4.85 -24.46
CA ALA A 18 -1.83 -4.83 -25.77
C ALA A 18 -2.83 -5.96 -26.04
N CYS A 19 -3.86 -5.62 -26.82
CA CYS A 19 -4.76 -6.56 -27.46
C CYS A 19 -4.00 -7.45 -28.46
N SER A 20 -3.78 -8.71 -28.10
CA SER A 20 -3.73 -9.82 -29.05
C SER A 20 -4.80 -10.81 -28.65
N SER A 21 -5.86 -10.90 -29.44
CA SER A 21 -6.93 -11.87 -29.26
C SER A 21 -6.42 -13.25 -29.68
N ASP A 22 -5.82 -13.99 -28.74
CA ASP A 22 -5.63 -15.43 -28.86
C ASP A 22 -6.99 -16.12 -28.70
N PRO A 23 -7.49 -16.85 -29.72
CA PRO A 23 -8.73 -17.61 -29.62
C PRO A 23 -8.42 -18.95 -28.93
N GLY A 24 -8.12 -18.90 -27.64
CA GLY A 24 -7.70 -20.10 -26.90
C GLY A 24 -7.73 -20.01 -25.38
N PHE A 25 -7.93 -18.83 -24.80
CA PHE A 25 -8.16 -18.70 -23.37
C PHE A 25 -9.61 -18.30 -23.14
N GLU A 26 -10.52 -19.29 -23.16
CA GLU A 26 -11.73 -19.15 -22.36
C GLU A 26 -11.25 -18.97 -20.93
N GLY A 27 -11.25 -17.73 -20.42
CA GLY A 27 -10.91 -17.45 -19.04
C GLY A 27 -11.79 -18.34 -18.19
N ALA A 28 -11.17 -19.34 -17.53
CA ALA A 28 -11.88 -20.24 -16.66
C ALA A 28 -12.71 -19.38 -15.70
N LYS A 29 -14.03 -19.56 -15.71
CA LYS A 29 -14.89 -18.88 -14.74
C LYS A 29 -14.34 -19.22 -13.37
N ALA A 30 -14.05 -18.20 -12.57
CA ALA A 30 -13.57 -18.42 -11.22
C ALA A 30 -14.54 -19.36 -10.48
N PRO A 31 -14.02 -20.28 -9.65
CA PRO A 31 -14.86 -21.21 -8.92
C PRO A 31 -15.89 -20.42 -8.10
N LYS A 32 -17.08 -21.00 -7.96
CA LYS A 32 -18.13 -20.49 -7.07
C LYS A 32 -18.36 -21.55 -6.03
N ILE A 33 -18.25 -21.19 -4.78
CA ILE A 33 -18.63 -22.07 -3.69
C ILE A 33 -20.14 -22.00 -3.60
N GLU A 34 -20.80 -23.15 -3.65
CA GLU A 34 -22.22 -23.19 -3.30
C GLU A 34 -22.33 -22.99 -1.79
N ALA A 35 -22.76 -21.80 -1.37
CA ALA A 35 -22.96 -21.50 0.04
C ALA A 35 -23.95 -22.48 0.67
N ALA A 36 -23.56 -23.07 1.80
CA ALA A 36 -24.37 -24.08 2.48
C ALA A 36 -25.65 -23.43 3.06
N ARG A 37 -26.71 -24.24 3.22
CA ARG A 37 -27.95 -23.81 3.85
C ARG A 37 -28.09 -24.44 5.22
N ASN A 38 -28.39 -23.61 6.21
CA ASN A 38 -28.70 -24.05 7.57
C ASN A 38 -30.11 -24.69 7.62
N PRO A 39 -30.43 -25.48 8.66
CA PRO A 39 -31.74 -26.10 8.83
C PRO A 39 -32.91 -25.11 8.90
N ASP A 40 -32.65 -23.87 9.31
CA ASP A 40 -33.62 -22.77 9.36
C ASP A 40 -33.83 -22.07 8.00
N GLY A 41 -33.13 -22.51 6.95
CA GLY A 41 -33.19 -21.98 5.59
C GLY A 41 -32.25 -20.80 5.33
N THR A 42 -31.54 -20.29 6.34
CA THR A 42 -30.52 -19.25 6.17
C THR A 42 -29.30 -19.79 5.43
N ILE A 43 -28.55 -18.92 4.76
CA ILE A 43 -27.30 -19.29 4.10
C ILE A 43 -26.16 -19.16 5.13
N ASP A 44 -25.30 -20.18 5.22
CA ASP A 44 -24.03 -20.07 5.92
C ASP A 44 -23.04 -19.31 5.04
N ASP A 45 -22.87 -18.04 5.35
CA ASP A 45 -21.98 -17.12 4.66
C ASP A 45 -20.51 -17.23 5.10
N ARG A 46 -20.19 -18.15 6.01
CA ARG A 46 -18.87 -18.29 6.65
C ARG A 46 -18.35 -16.96 7.21
N SER A 47 -19.22 -16.19 7.87
CA SER A 47 -18.87 -14.96 8.58
C SER A 47 -17.54 -15.08 9.35
N MET A 48 -16.61 -14.15 9.10
CA MET A 48 -15.29 -14.09 9.75
C MET A 48 -15.23 -13.01 10.85
N CYS A 49 -16.24 -12.13 10.91
CA CYS A 49 -16.43 -11.18 11.99
C CYS A 49 -17.15 -11.80 13.20
N GLU A 50 -16.68 -11.49 14.41
CA GLU A 50 -17.34 -11.86 15.67
C GLU A 50 -18.41 -10.82 16.06
N TRP A 51 -19.68 -11.13 15.84
CA TRP A 51 -20.79 -10.24 16.20
C TRP A 51 -22.03 -10.94 16.76
N LYS A 52 -22.25 -12.21 16.42
CA LYS A 52 -23.43 -12.97 16.85
C LYS A 52 -23.43 -13.13 18.38
N GLY A 53 -24.55 -12.84 19.03
CA GLY A 53 -24.74 -12.98 20.48
C GLY A 53 -24.04 -11.91 21.34
N ARG A 54 -23.60 -10.80 20.74
CA ARG A 54 -22.86 -9.73 21.43
C ARG A 54 -23.69 -8.45 21.50
N GLU A 55 -24.03 -8.00 22.71
CA GLU A 55 -24.81 -6.77 22.94
C GLU A 55 -24.01 -5.48 22.69
N ASP A 56 -22.67 -5.58 22.75
CA ASP A 56 -21.74 -4.48 22.48
C ASP A 56 -21.46 -4.28 20.98
N ARG A 57 -22.18 -4.99 20.10
CA ARG A 57 -21.98 -4.99 18.65
C ARG A 57 -23.21 -4.49 17.90
N GLU A 58 -22.99 -3.57 16.97
CA GLU A 58 -23.98 -3.15 15.98
C GLU A 58 -23.56 -3.62 14.59
N VAL A 59 -24.52 -4.15 13.82
CA VAL A 59 -24.25 -4.71 12.48
C VAL A 59 -25.00 -3.91 11.42
N SER A 60 -24.30 -3.58 10.34
CA SER A 60 -24.87 -2.97 9.15
C SER A 60 -24.54 -3.83 7.94
N GLU A 61 -25.57 -4.26 7.24
CA GLU A 61 -25.47 -5.14 6.07
C GLU A 61 -25.99 -4.44 4.82
N THR A 62 -25.36 -4.71 3.68
CA THR A 62 -25.74 -4.14 2.39
C THR A 62 -25.61 -5.21 1.33
N ALA A 63 -26.65 -5.35 0.50
CA ALA A 63 -26.65 -6.21 -0.67
C ALA A 63 -26.52 -5.35 -1.95
N GLY A 64 -25.54 -5.66 -2.78
CA GLY A 64 -25.42 -5.11 -4.12
C GLY A 64 -26.33 -5.83 -5.13
N PRO A 65 -26.55 -5.26 -6.32
CA PRO A 65 -27.27 -5.92 -7.40
C PRO A 65 -26.63 -7.27 -7.75
N GLY A 66 -27.44 -8.33 -7.81
CA GLY A 66 -26.97 -9.69 -8.13
C GLY A 66 -26.43 -10.48 -6.94
N ALA A 67 -26.33 -9.88 -5.76
CA ALA A 67 -25.96 -10.61 -4.54
C ALA A 67 -27.13 -11.49 -4.06
N ILE A 68 -26.83 -12.75 -3.73
CA ILE A 68 -27.81 -13.73 -3.23
C ILE A 68 -28.26 -13.37 -1.80
N GLN A 69 -27.39 -12.68 -1.06
CA GLN A 69 -27.62 -12.17 0.29
C GLN A 69 -26.76 -10.92 0.54
N PRO A 70 -26.80 -10.25 1.72
CA PRO A 70 -25.96 -9.09 1.96
C PRO A 70 -24.48 -9.39 1.78
N ASN A 71 -23.88 -8.84 0.74
CA ASN A 71 -22.50 -9.15 0.37
C ASN A 71 -21.50 -8.34 1.22
N VAL A 72 -21.87 -7.14 1.70
CA VAL A 72 -21.03 -6.36 2.62
C VAL A 72 -21.63 -6.36 4.02
N ARG A 73 -20.83 -6.76 5.03
CA ARG A 73 -21.18 -6.62 6.44
C ARG A 73 -20.16 -5.72 7.15
N ARG A 74 -20.65 -4.80 7.97
CA ARG A 74 -19.86 -3.93 8.85
C ARG A 74 -20.30 -4.15 10.29
N VAL A 75 -19.34 -4.45 11.15
CA VAL A 75 -19.56 -4.67 12.59
C VAL A 75 -18.90 -3.53 13.35
N TRP A 76 -19.70 -2.82 14.12
CA TRP A 76 -19.29 -1.71 14.97
C TRP A 76 -19.26 -2.16 16.43
N GLN A 77 -18.25 -1.73 17.17
CA GLN A 77 -18.25 -1.76 18.62
C GLN A 77 -18.84 -0.48 19.15
N ILE A 78 -19.69 -0.61 20.16
CA ILE A 78 -20.04 0.51 21.01
C ILE A 78 -18.90 0.71 22.02
N VAL A 79 -18.20 1.85 21.93
CA VAL A 79 -17.08 2.21 22.81
C VAL A 79 -17.48 3.42 23.65
N GLY A 80 -16.99 3.49 24.90
CA GLY A 80 -17.27 4.56 25.85
C GLY A 80 -18.51 4.31 26.71
N THR A 81 -18.80 5.25 27.61
CA THR A 81 -19.95 5.20 28.53
C THR A 81 -20.64 6.56 28.58
N GLY A 82 -21.95 6.57 28.88
CA GLY A 82 -22.72 7.81 29.00
C GLY A 82 -22.72 8.64 27.71
N GLU A 83 -22.25 9.88 27.82
CA GLU A 83 -22.23 10.87 26.72
C GLU A 83 -21.10 10.64 25.71
N ASP A 84 -20.01 9.96 26.10
CA ASP A 84 -18.87 9.65 25.21
C ASP A 84 -19.06 8.38 24.37
N ARG A 85 -20.26 7.78 24.45
CA ARG A 85 -20.60 6.56 23.73
C ARG A 85 -20.59 6.83 22.23
N HIS A 86 -19.73 6.12 21.50
CA HIS A 86 -19.63 6.22 20.05
C HIS A 86 -19.42 4.85 19.40
N ARG A 87 -19.53 4.79 18.08
CA ARG A 87 -19.37 3.57 17.29
C ARG A 87 -17.98 3.55 16.67
N ALA A 88 -17.21 2.51 16.96
CA ALA A 88 -15.93 2.23 16.33
C ALA A 88 -16.08 1.03 15.39
N LEU A 89 -15.72 1.18 14.11
CA LEU A 89 -15.75 0.06 13.17
C LEU A 89 -14.67 -0.93 13.61
N VAL A 90 -15.02 -2.19 13.88
CA VAL A 90 -14.05 -3.21 14.31
C VAL A 90 -13.84 -4.29 13.27
N CYS A 91 -14.82 -4.54 12.41
CA CYS A 91 -14.72 -5.58 11.40
C CYS A 91 -15.58 -5.23 10.18
N ARG A 92 -15.03 -5.50 9.00
CA ARG A 92 -15.74 -5.42 7.72
C ARG A 92 -15.44 -6.68 6.94
N GLU A 93 -16.47 -7.31 6.41
CA GLU A 93 -16.33 -8.48 5.55
C GLU A 93 -17.16 -8.34 4.29
N ILE A 94 -16.71 -8.98 3.22
CA ILE A 94 -17.20 -8.79 1.86
C ILE A 94 -17.22 -10.14 1.14
N ASP A 95 -18.37 -10.45 0.56
CA ASP A 95 -18.52 -11.38 -0.56
C ASP A 95 -18.34 -10.56 -1.86
N THR A 96 -17.30 -10.88 -2.61
CA THR A 96 -16.84 -10.16 -3.80
C THR A 96 -17.26 -10.83 -5.10
N ASN A 97 -17.50 -12.15 -5.09
CA ASN A 97 -17.92 -12.93 -6.27
C ASN A 97 -19.45 -13.24 -6.29
N PHE A 98 -20.16 -12.85 -5.23
CA PHE A 98 -21.59 -13.02 -4.99
C PHE A 98 -22.07 -14.47 -4.95
N ASP A 99 -21.22 -15.40 -4.50
CA ASP A 99 -21.58 -16.81 -4.32
C ASP A 99 -22.25 -17.10 -2.96
N GLY A 100 -22.28 -16.10 -2.08
CA GLY A 100 -22.87 -16.18 -0.76
C GLY A 100 -21.84 -16.41 0.35
N VAL A 101 -20.58 -16.71 0.06
CA VAL A 101 -19.53 -16.84 1.07
C VAL A 101 -18.74 -15.54 1.20
N LYS A 102 -18.30 -15.18 2.40
CA LYS A 102 -17.40 -14.04 2.59
C LYS A 102 -15.99 -14.37 2.10
N ASP A 103 -15.47 -13.56 1.19
CA ASP A 103 -14.13 -13.71 0.62
C ASP A 103 -13.09 -12.91 1.39
N VAL A 104 -13.43 -11.69 1.80
CA VAL A 104 -12.50 -10.74 2.42
C VAL A 104 -13.00 -10.34 3.79
N VAL A 105 -12.12 -10.33 4.79
CA VAL A 105 -12.36 -9.72 6.11
C VAL A 105 -11.24 -8.76 6.47
N ARG A 106 -11.59 -7.57 6.95
CA ARG A 106 -10.66 -6.59 7.51
C ARG A 106 -11.09 -6.22 8.92
N ARG A 107 -10.13 -6.27 9.85
CA ARG A 107 -10.30 -5.88 11.26
C ARG A 107 -9.60 -4.56 11.55
N TYR A 108 -10.17 -3.79 12.45
CA TYR A 108 -9.73 -2.43 12.78
C TYR A 108 -9.63 -2.25 14.29
N ASN A 109 -8.82 -1.27 14.72
CA ASN A 109 -8.81 -0.82 16.12
C ASN A 109 -9.93 0.18 16.41
N ASP A 110 -10.03 0.60 17.68
CA ASP A 110 -10.98 1.59 18.16
C ASP A 110 -10.86 2.97 17.47
N LYS A 111 -9.66 3.32 16.99
CA LYS A 111 -9.40 4.52 16.19
C LYS A 111 -9.80 4.39 14.71
N GLY A 112 -10.22 3.21 14.27
CA GLY A 112 -10.57 2.92 12.87
C GLY A 112 -9.37 2.65 11.96
N GLU A 113 -8.18 2.44 12.52
CA GLU A 113 -7.00 2.04 11.76
C GLU A 113 -7.06 0.52 11.48
N SER A 114 -6.72 0.12 10.25
CA SER A 114 -6.63 -1.30 9.88
C SER A 114 -5.59 -2.01 10.74
N LEU A 115 -5.89 -3.24 11.16
CA LEU A 115 -4.99 -4.14 11.89
C LEU A 115 -4.58 -5.33 11.01
N HIS A 116 -5.57 -6.08 10.53
CA HIS A 116 -5.38 -7.27 9.73
C HIS A 116 -6.43 -7.36 8.62
N GLU A 117 -6.05 -7.92 7.47
CA GLU A 117 -6.98 -8.34 6.43
C GLU A 117 -6.62 -9.75 5.97
N GLU A 118 -7.65 -10.55 5.75
CA GLU A 118 -7.57 -11.91 5.22
C GLU A 118 -8.46 -11.97 3.99
N SER A 119 -7.98 -12.59 2.92
CA SER A 119 -8.76 -12.77 1.69
C SER A 119 -8.55 -14.13 1.05
N ASP A 120 -9.66 -14.72 0.61
CA ASP A 120 -9.71 -15.74 -0.43
C ASP A 120 -9.77 -15.02 -1.79
N SER A 121 -8.63 -14.95 -2.49
CA SER A 121 -8.54 -14.21 -3.76
C SER A 121 -8.92 -15.07 -4.97
N ASN A 122 -8.95 -16.39 -4.79
CA ASN A 122 -9.17 -17.36 -5.85
C ASN A 122 -10.55 -18.05 -5.78
N TYR A 123 -11.30 -17.82 -4.70
CA TYR A 123 -12.66 -18.29 -4.41
C TYR A 123 -12.80 -19.80 -4.23
N ASP A 124 -11.78 -20.46 -3.69
CA ASP A 124 -11.80 -21.89 -3.37
C ASP A 124 -12.31 -22.21 -1.94
N GLY A 125 -12.53 -21.17 -1.14
CA GLY A 125 -13.06 -21.23 0.21
C GLY A 125 -11.99 -21.27 1.29
N ARG A 126 -10.73 -21.06 0.93
CA ARG A 126 -9.58 -20.96 1.83
C ARG A 126 -8.94 -19.60 1.66
N ILE A 127 -8.51 -19.02 2.77
CA ILE A 127 -7.74 -17.78 2.74
C ILE A 127 -6.37 -18.07 2.13
N ASP A 128 -6.00 -17.28 1.12
CA ASP A 128 -4.69 -17.38 0.44
C ASP A 128 -3.81 -16.14 0.69
N THR A 129 -4.37 -15.06 1.24
CA THR A 129 -3.66 -13.80 1.41
C THR A 129 -3.95 -13.18 2.78
N TRP A 130 -2.88 -12.79 3.50
CA TRP A 130 -2.94 -12.14 4.80
C TRP A 130 -2.17 -10.82 4.79
N LEU A 131 -2.83 -9.72 5.11
CA LEU A 131 -2.23 -8.40 5.26
C LEU A 131 -2.17 -8.03 6.74
N THR A 132 -1.03 -7.52 7.19
CA THR A 132 -0.86 -6.94 8.52
C THR A 132 -0.48 -5.46 8.40
N PHE A 133 -1.15 -4.65 9.20
CA PHE A 133 -0.98 -3.20 9.23
C PHE A 133 -0.38 -2.76 10.57
N ALA A 134 0.54 -1.80 10.54
CA ALA A 134 1.09 -1.15 11.71
C ALA A 134 0.76 0.35 11.65
N SER A 135 0.05 0.86 12.66
CA SER A 135 -0.43 2.25 12.69
C SER A 135 -1.18 2.65 11.40
N GLY A 136 -2.08 1.76 10.94
CA GLY A 136 -2.87 1.94 9.72
C GLY A 136 -2.11 1.82 8.40
N ARG A 137 -0.80 1.55 8.41
CA ARG A 137 0.03 1.38 7.19
C ARG A 137 0.37 -0.08 6.97
N LEU A 138 0.41 -0.51 5.71
CA LEU A 138 0.80 -1.88 5.35
C LEU A 138 2.22 -2.17 5.86
N ALA A 139 2.37 -3.24 6.63
CA ALA A 139 3.63 -3.65 7.24
C ALA A 139 4.09 -5.01 6.70
N GLU A 140 3.16 -5.94 6.49
CA GLU A 140 3.44 -7.29 6.00
C GLU A 140 2.31 -7.79 5.10
N VAL A 141 2.66 -8.54 4.06
CA VAL A 141 1.74 -9.34 3.23
C VAL A 141 2.27 -10.76 3.24
N ARG A 142 1.41 -11.75 3.49
CA ARG A 142 1.69 -13.18 3.35
C ARG A 142 0.78 -13.74 2.27
N ILE A 143 1.30 -14.60 1.41
CA ILE A 143 0.57 -15.16 0.27
C ILE A 143 0.86 -16.66 0.21
N ASP A 144 -0.18 -17.45 0.06
CA ASP A 144 -0.16 -18.87 -0.32
C ASP A 144 -0.33 -18.94 -1.85
N THR A 145 0.72 -19.29 -2.57
CA THR A 145 0.69 -19.34 -4.04
C THR A 145 0.39 -20.73 -4.58
N ASP A 146 0.52 -21.78 -3.76
CA ASP A 146 0.33 -23.18 -4.17
C ASP A 146 -0.95 -23.84 -3.63
N ARG A 147 -1.69 -23.13 -2.77
CA ARG A 147 -3.01 -23.46 -2.21
C ARG A 147 -2.98 -24.63 -1.24
N ASP A 148 -1.88 -24.82 -0.53
CA ASP A 148 -1.79 -25.82 0.53
C ASP A 148 -2.38 -25.33 1.88
N GLY A 149 -2.74 -24.05 1.98
CA GLY A 149 -3.28 -23.39 3.15
C GLY A 149 -2.23 -22.70 4.03
N ASN A 150 -0.96 -22.75 3.64
CA ASN A 150 0.16 -22.09 4.31
C ASN A 150 0.77 -21.04 3.38
N PRO A 151 1.13 -19.85 3.89
CA PRO A 151 1.83 -18.88 3.07
C PRO A 151 3.23 -19.37 2.71
N ASP A 152 3.61 -19.19 1.45
CA ASP A 152 4.94 -19.47 0.90
C ASP A 152 5.70 -18.19 0.50
N GLU A 153 5.03 -17.03 0.49
CA GLU A 153 5.63 -15.74 0.17
C GLU A 153 5.30 -14.68 1.24
N TRP A 154 6.32 -13.97 1.73
CA TRP A 154 6.19 -12.89 2.72
C TRP A 154 6.82 -11.60 2.20
N LYS A 155 6.04 -10.53 2.10
CA LYS A 155 6.51 -9.19 1.72
C LYS A 155 6.45 -8.26 2.93
N TYR A 156 7.54 -7.56 3.20
CA TYR A 156 7.66 -6.58 4.29
C TYR A 156 7.79 -5.17 3.75
N TYR A 157 7.06 -4.25 4.37
CA TYR A 157 7.00 -2.84 3.97
C TYR A 157 7.51 -1.94 5.07
N SER A 158 8.28 -0.92 4.70
CA SER A 158 8.77 0.12 5.60
C SER A 158 8.62 1.48 4.95
N GLY A 159 8.02 2.44 5.67
CA GLY A 159 7.74 3.78 5.11
C GLY A 159 6.86 3.75 3.86
N GLY A 160 6.00 2.74 3.71
CA GLY A 160 5.14 2.55 2.53
C GLY A 160 5.86 2.00 1.29
N LYS A 161 7.13 1.58 1.42
CA LYS A 161 7.91 0.97 0.33
C LYS A 161 8.24 -0.47 0.67
N LEU A 162 8.34 -1.31 -0.37
CA LEU A 162 8.81 -2.69 -0.22
C LEU A 162 10.26 -2.67 0.29
N ALA A 163 10.51 -3.39 1.37
CA ALA A 163 11.80 -3.46 2.04
C ALA A 163 12.42 -4.85 1.97
N ARG A 164 11.60 -5.91 2.01
CA ARG A 164 12.08 -7.29 1.93
C ARG A 164 11.01 -8.22 1.38
N ILE A 165 11.41 -9.23 0.61
CA ILE A 165 10.60 -10.41 0.32
C ILE A 165 11.31 -11.64 0.89
N LYS A 166 10.54 -12.61 1.38
CA LYS A 166 10.98 -13.97 1.66
C LYS A 166 10.11 -14.92 0.84
N ARG A 167 10.68 -16.00 0.31
CA ARG A 167 9.92 -17.07 -0.34
C ARG A 167 10.40 -18.43 0.16
N ASP A 168 9.47 -19.36 0.25
CA ASP A 168 9.70 -20.79 0.36
C ASP A 168 9.48 -21.40 -1.03
N THR A 169 10.56 -21.69 -1.75
CA THR A 169 10.49 -22.25 -3.10
C THR A 169 10.45 -23.78 -3.12
N ASN A 170 10.84 -24.43 -2.02
CA ASN A 170 10.92 -25.89 -1.89
C ASN A 170 9.69 -26.51 -1.17
N ARG A 171 8.85 -25.67 -0.56
CA ARG A 171 7.59 -25.99 0.15
C ARG A 171 7.78 -26.86 1.38
N ASP A 172 8.83 -26.59 2.14
CA ASP A 172 9.07 -27.24 3.44
C ASP A 172 8.51 -26.45 4.63
N GLY A 173 7.86 -25.31 4.35
CA GLY A 173 7.29 -24.38 5.32
C GLY A 173 8.29 -23.33 5.82
N LYS A 174 9.51 -23.30 5.27
CA LYS A 174 10.57 -22.38 5.66
C LYS A 174 11.07 -21.60 4.45
N PRO A 175 11.32 -20.29 4.60
CA PRO A 175 11.89 -19.53 3.50
C PRO A 175 13.30 -20.02 3.12
N ASP A 176 13.57 -20.11 1.83
CA ASP A 176 14.87 -20.45 1.23
C ASP A 176 15.41 -19.31 0.33
N VAL A 177 14.60 -18.29 0.05
CA VAL A 177 14.98 -17.09 -0.73
C VAL A 177 14.66 -15.81 0.03
N TRP A 178 15.60 -14.85 0.02
CA TRP A 178 15.46 -13.53 0.63
C TRP A 178 15.82 -12.44 -0.36
N GLU A 179 14.92 -11.50 -0.60
CA GLU A 179 15.18 -10.32 -1.42
C GLU A 179 15.17 -9.09 -0.53
N ILE A 180 16.23 -8.28 -0.57
CA ILE A 180 16.31 -7.02 0.19
C ILE A 180 16.16 -5.87 -0.79
N TYR A 181 15.27 -4.94 -0.46
CA TYR A 181 14.96 -3.78 -1.29
C TYR A 181 15.39 -2.48 -0.61
N ARG A 182 16.02 -1.59 -1.38
CA ARG A 182 16.32 -0.21 -0.97
C ARG A 182 15.59 0.75 -1.89
N MET A 183 14.79 1.63 -1.31
CA MET A 183 14.00 2.63 -2.05
C MET A 183 13.11 2.01 -3.16
N GLY A 184 12.61 0.79 -2.93
CA GLY A 184 11.75 0.08 -3.89
C GLY A 184 12.50 -0.63 -5.03
N ARG A 185 13.84 -0.69 -4.98
CA ARG A 185 14.69 -1.42 -5.93
C ARG A 185 15.37 -2.58 -5.21
N LEU A 186 15.50 -3.73 -5.89
CA LEU A 186 16.20 -4.89 -5.36
C LEU A 186 17.68 -4.53 -5.14
N GLU A 187 18.20 -4.71 -3.93
CA GLU A 187 19.61 -4.43 -3.59
C GLU A 187 20.44 -5.71 -3.61
N ARG A 188 19.90 -6.78 -3.04
CA ARG A 188 20.53 -8.10 -2.99
C ARG A 188 19.50 -9.21 -2.86
N MET A 189 19.86 -10.37 -3.36
CA MET A 189 19.11 -11.62 -3.22
C MET A 189 19.98 -12.63 -2.47
N GLY A 190 19.39 -13.31 -1.50
CA GLY A 190 19.99 -14.36 -0.71
C GLY A 190 19.30 -15.68 -0.99
N VAL A 191 20.07 -16.77 -1.08
CA VAL A 191 19.55 -18.14 -1.18
C VAL A 191 20.17 -19.02 -0.09
N ASP A 192 19.34 -19.84 0.54
CA ASP A 192 19.72 -20.97 1.40
C ASP A 192 19.70 -22.24 0.54
N ILE A 193 20.85 -22.89 0.39
CA ILE A 193 21.05 -24.02 -0.50
C ILE A 193 21.02 -25.33 0.29
N ASP A 194 21.48 -25.32 1.54
CA ASP A 194 21.57 -26.51 2.39
C ASP A 194 20.39 -26.69 3.38
N ALA A 195 19.44 -25.75 3.37
CA ALA A 195 18.22 -25.72 4.16
C ALA A 195 18.49 -25.67 5.68
N ASP A 196 19.54 -24.96 6.09
CA ASP A 196 19.88 -24.72 7.50
C ASP A 196 19.19 -23.47 8.11
N GLU A 197 18.28 -22.84 7.37
CA GLU A 197 17.56 -21.60 7.67
C GLU A 197 18.45 -20.35 7.67
N ARG A 198 19.63 -20.43 7.03
CA ARG A 198 20.57 -19.32 6.89
C ARG A 198 20.93 -19.13 5.42
N VAL A 199 21.20 -17.88 5.07
CA VAL A 199 21.58 -17.56 3.70
C VAL A 199 23.02 -17.96 3.43
N ASP A 200 23.21 -18.90 2.52
CA ASP A 200 24.52 -19.35 2.04
C ASP A 200 25.16 -18.38 1.06
N ARG A 201 24.36 -17.87 0.11
CA ARG A 201 24.86 -17.01 -0.98
C ARG A 201 24.05 -15.73 -1.08
N TRP A 202 24.74 -14.60 -1.03
CA TRP A 202 24.18 -13.27 -1.35
C TRP A 202 24.64 -12.80 -2.73
N ASP A 203 23.73 -12.82 -3.69
CA ASP A 203 23.90 -12.21 -4.99
C ASP A 203 23.58 -10.71 -4.90
N HIS A 204 24.63 -9.89 -4.92
CA HIS A 204 24.49 -8.45 -5.02
C HIS A 204 24.34 -8.10 -6.50
N ASP A 205 23.27 -7.39 -6.87
CA ASP A 205 23.18 -6.79 -8.20
C ASP A 205 24.17 -5.62 -8.26
N ASN A 206 25.44 -5.94 -8.51
CA ASN A 206 26.54 -5.00 -8.57
C ASN A 206 26.29 -3.88 -9.60
N GLU A 207 25.50 -4.16 -10.63
CA GLU A 207 25.18 -3.20 -11.68
C GLU A 207 24.10 -2.22 -11.21
N LEU A 208 23.05 -2.71 -10.54
CA LEU A 208 22.03 -1.85 -9.95
C LEU A 208 22.58 -0.97 -8.84
N ARG A 209 23.50 -1.48 -8.00
CA ARG A 209 24.21 -0.65 -7.00
C ARG A 209 24.95 0.50 -7.67
N ARG A 210 25.72 0.24 -8.73
CA ARG A 210 26.45 1.29 -9.47
C ARG A 210 25.49 2.32 -10.06
N ARG A 211 24.41 1.88 -10.72
CA ARG A 211 23.39 2.79 -11.29
C ARG A 211 22.74 3.67 -10.22
N LEU A 212 22.49 3.12 -9.02
CA LEU A 212 21.93 3.87 -7.90
C LEU A 212 22.88 4.94 -7.37
N GLU A 213 24.15 4.56 -7.13
CA GLU A 213 25.20 5.49 -6.70
C GLU A 213 25.39 6.61 -7.75
N ASP A 214 25.31 6.28 -9.04
CA ASP A 214 25.38 7.25 -10.13
C ASP A 214 24.16 8.18 -10.21
N ASP A 215 22.94 7.64 -10.00
CA ASP A 215 21.71 8.42 -9.95
C ASP A 215 21.68 9.39 -8.75
N GLU A 216 22.16 8.96 -7.58
CA GLU A 216 22.28 9.83 -6.39
C GLU A 216 23.29 10.93 -6.59
N ARG A 217 24.48 10.60 -7.11
CA ARG A 217 25.53 11.58 -7.42
C ARG A 217 25.03 12.62 -8.42
N ARG A 218 24.34 12.19 -9.48
CA ARG A 218 23.74 13.11 -10.47
C ARG A 218 22.73 14.06 -9.83
N LYS A 219 21.87 13.57 -8.94
CA LYS A 219 20.90 14.43 -8.21
C LYS A 219 21.59 15.44 -7.30
N GLU A 220 22.67 15.04 -6.61
CA GLU A 220 23.45 15.96 -5.77
C GLU A 220 24.18 17.03 -6.61
N GLU A 221 24.78 16.64 -7.75
CA GLU A 221 25.40 17.55 -8.71
C GLU A 221 24.36 18.54 -9.31
N GLU A 222 23.17 18.05 -9.67
CA GLU A 222 22.07 18.90 -10.14
C GLU A 222 21.59 19.86 -9.05
N ALA A 223 21.46 19.40 -7.81
CA ALA A 223 21.04 20.23 -6.68
C ALA A 223 22.09 21.32 -6.34
N THR A 224 23.37 20.97 -6.35
CA THR A 224 24.47 21.92 -6.11
C THR A 224 24.59 22.93 -7.25
N ALA A 225 24.48 22.50 -8.51
CA ALA A 225 24.46 23.39 -9.66
C ALA A 225 23.24 24.34 -9.64
N ALA A 226 22.07 23.84 -9.27
CA ALA A 226 20.87 24.66 -9.12
C ALA A 226 21.03 25.69 -7.99
N ALA A 227 21.59 25.30 -6.84
CA ALA A 227 21.89 26.21 -5.75
C ALA A 227 22.90 27.28 -6.14
N ALA A 228 23.97 26.91 -6.87
CA ALA A 228 24.97 27.85 -7.37
C ALA A 228 24.36 28.85 -8.36
N LYS A 229 23.55 28.38 -9.33
CA LYS A 229 22.83 29.26 -10.27
C LYS A 229 21.92 30.24 -9.54
N LYS A 230 21.13 29.75 -8.59
CA LYS A 230 20.26 30.60 -7.77
C LYS A 230 21.05 31.66 -7.00
N SER A 231 22.18 31.29 -6.40
CA SER A 231 23.04 32.24 -5.68
C SER A 231 23.67 33.28 -6.60
N ALA A 232 24.06 32.90 -7.82
CA ALA A 232 24.61 33.82 -8.82
C ALA A 232 23.54 34.79 -9.36
N GLU A 233 22.31 34.30 -9.54
CA GLU A 233 21.17 35.15 -9.91
C GLU A 233 20.80 36.13 -8.79
N GLU A 234 20.79 35.69 -7.54
CA GLU A 234 20.58 36.55 -6.36
C GLU A 234 21.68 37.60 -6.22
N GLN A 235 22.95 37.22 -6.41
CA GLN A 235 24.08 38.16 -6.42
C GLN A 235 23.95 39.17 -7.57
N SER A 236 23.68 38.73 -8.80
CA SER A 236 23.50 39.64 -9.93
C SER A 236 22.30 40.57 -9.75
N ALA A 237 21.22 40.10 -9.14
CA ALA A 237 20.08 40.94 -8.81
C ALA A 237 20.42 41.97 -7.72
N ALA A 238 21.19 41.58 -6.70
CA ALA A 238 21.68 42.49 -5.66
C ALA A 238 22.64 43.54 -6.22
N ASP A 239 23.57 43.14 -7.10
CA ASP A 239 24.50 44.04 -7.76
C ASP A 239 23.76 45.08 -8.61
N LYS A 240 22.79 44.64 -9.44
CA LYS A 240 21.94 45.54 -10.22
C LYS A 240 21.10 46.49 -9.34
N ALA A 241 20.63 46.02 -8.19
CA ALA A 241 19.87 46.85 -7.26
C ALA A 241 20.76 47.91 -6.59
N ASN A 242 22.01 47.56 -6.25
CA ASN A 242 22.99 48.51 -5.72
C ASN A 242 23.39 49.54 -6.77
N GLU A 243 23.65 49.12 -8.02
CA GLU A 243 23.94 50.03 -9.14
C GLU A 243 22.78 51.01 -9.41
N ALA A 244 21.53 50.55 -9.29
CA ALA A 244 20.36 51.40 -9.43
C ALA A 244 20.17 52.38 -8.26
N ALA A 245 20.61 52.03 -7.05
CA ALA A 245 20.56 52.90 -5.88
C ALA A 245 21.66 53.99 -5.90
N ASP A 246 22.84 53.68 -6.44
CA ASP A 246 23.96 54.63 -6.57
C ASP A 246 23.75 55.63 -7.74
N GLY A 247 22.90 55.29 -8.71
CA GLY A 247 22.58 56.13 -9.88
C GLY A 247 21.63 57.31 -9.62
N ASP A 248 20.93 57.34 -8.48
CA ASP A 248 19.94 58.39 -8.14
C ASP A 248 20.50 59.44 -7.14
N GLY A 249 21.82 59.40 -6.88
CA GLY A 249 22.49 60.13 -5.82
C GLY A 249 23.44 61.27 -6.24
N ASN A 250 23.24 61.94 -7.39
CA ASN A 250 24.00 63.17 -7.67
C ASN A 250 23.19 64.22 -8.45
N ALA A 251 22.19 64.82 -7.79
CA ALA A 251 21.74 66.16 -8.13
C ALA A 251 22.72 67.17 -7.48
N GLU A 252 23.78 67.54 -8.21
CA GLU A 252 24.71 68.59 -7.78
C GLU A 252 24.02 69.96 -7.71
N PRO A 253 24.22 70.73 -6.61
CA PRO A 253 23.73 72.09 -6.52
C PRO A 253 24.65 73.05 -7.30
N SER A 254 24.01 73.93 -8.06
CA SER A 254 24.62 75.01 -8.81
C SER A 254 25.43 75.99 -7.95
N GLY A 255 26.56 76.46 -8.49
CA GLY A 255 27.21 77.72 -8.11
C GLY A 255 28.54 77.50 -7.37
N ASN A 256 29.64 78.18 -7.69
CA ASN A 256 29.74 79.56 -8.13
C ASN A 256 31.11 79.81 -8.78
N LYS A 257 31.14 80.81 -9.67
CA LYS A 257 32.29 81.35 -10.40
C LYS A 257 33.32 81.99 -9.45
N GLN A 258 34.60 81.87 -9.79
CA GLN A 258 35.48 82.99 -10.13
C GLN A 258 36.77 82.50 -10.78
#